data_AF-A0A0D2MPU6-F1
#
_entry.id   AF-A0A0D2MPU6-F1
#
_cell.length_a   1.000
_cell.length_b   1.000
_cell.length_c   1.000
_cell.angle_alpha   90.00
_cell.angle_beta   90.00
_cell.angle_gamma   90.00
#
_symmetry.space_group_name_H-M   'P 1'
#
loop_
_entity.id
_entity.type
_entity.pdbx_description
1 polymer ?
#
loop_
_entity_poly.entity_id
_entity_poly.type
_entity_poly.pdbx_seq_one_letter_code
_entity_poly.pdbx_strand_id
1 'polypeptide(L)'
;MEKTSCLHFCFISCLVLFIIVGSWYRSSISSLPGYSLQTQKPIDHSAKTPYHPLDPLTVKEINRVRTILSSYEPFSFTFPTIHTILLDEPDKVQVLKWRKGDPFPPRKAQVLALLNGQSHVLNVDLDSRRVTGHAINPSSGYPVLSMDDISAASKAPFSNAEFNKSIAARWVSSSELICLPPSAGWFGPNEEGKRVVKVLCFSNQGTPNFYMRPIEGLVMTVDLDTLEVLKFSDTGRDIPIPKSADTDYRYTAQKKEQKMEPLNPISIEQPKGRSFRVEDGHIVKWANWVFHLKADHRAGLVISRVMVRDSENGELRDVMYRGFASEFFVPYMDLDESWYFKSYMDAGEYGLGMSALPLVPLNDCPRHSYYMDGIFATPDGNPFVQPNMICLFERYAGDISWRHSDGLLTDFQIREARPKVTLVARMAASVGNYDYIFDWEFQTDGLINVKVGLSGMLMVKGSPYHQAPNQDAMSGPLISENLIGVVHDHFVTFHLDMDIDGANNSFVNVNLVKERSLPGESLGRAT
;
A
#
# COMPACT_ATOMS: atom_id res chain seq x y z
N MET A 1 -39.63 -20.30 20.33
CA MET A 1 -39.15 -19.38 21.39
C MET A 1 -37.89 -20.02 21.96
N GLU A 2 -36.66 -19.53 21.81
CA GLU A 2 -36.08 -18.31 21.26
C GLU A 2 -34.90 -18.70 20.35
N LYS A 3 -34.88 -18.22 19.10
CA LYS A 3 -33.76 -18.36 18.16
C LYS A 3 -33.59 -17.01 17.47
N THR A 4 -33.10 -16.01 18.20
CA THR A 4 -32.85 -14.67 17.63
C THR A 4 -31.79 -13.85 18.36
N SER A 5 -31.03 -14.42 19.32
CA SER A 5 -30.10 -13.63 20.16
C SER A 5 -28.60 -13.80 19.82
N CYS A 6 -28.21 -14.83 19.04
CA CYS A 6 -26.77 -15.09 18.80
C CYS A 6 -26.19 -14.33 17.58
N LEU A 7 -27.03 -13.86 16.66
CA LEU A 7 -26.58 -13.15 15.44
C LEU A 7 -26.16 -11.68 15.68
N HIS A 8 -26.57 -11.06 16.79
CA HIS A 8 -26.14 -9.69 17.13
C HIS A 8 -24.77 -9.63 17.84
N PHE A 9 -24.31 -10.74 18.45
CA PHE A 9 -23.08 -10.71 19.26
C PHE A 9 -21.78 -10.78 18.44
N CYS A 10 -21.78 -11.44 17.26
CA CYS A 10 -20.58 -11.50 16.41
C CYS A 10 -20.32 -10.23 15.58
N PHE A 11 -21.37 -9.53 15.15
CA PHE A 11 -21.23 -8.24 14.44
C PHE A 11 -20.74 -7.13 15.39
N ILE A 12 -21.18 -7.18 16.65
CA ILE A 12 -20.68 -6.30 17.71
C ILE A 12 -19.20 -6.61 18.01
N SER A 13 -18.73 -7.86 17.97
CA SER A 13 -17.32 -8.18 18.32
C SER A 13 -16.27 -7.64 17.33
N CYS A 14 -16.54 -7.55 16.03
CA CYS A 14 -15.60 -6.94 15.08
C CYS A 14 -15.66 -5.41 15.10
N LEU A 15 -16.85 -4.81 15.29
CA LEU A 15 -17.00 -3.36 15.43
C LEU A 15 -16.46 -2.87 16.79
N VAL A 16 -16.62 -3.67 17.84
CA VAL A 16 -16.12 -3.41 19.20
C VAL A 16 -14.61 -3.64 19.28
N LEU A 17 -13.99 -4.48 18.47
CA LEU A 17 -12.52 -4.49 18.35
C LEU A 17 -12.00 -3.17 17.74
N PHE A 18 -12.68 -2.60 16.74
CA PHE A 18 -12.31 -1.28 16.19
C PHE A 18 -12.52 -0.12 17.19
N ILE A 19 -13.55 -0.19 18.05
CA ILE A 19 -13.82 0.85 19.07
C ILE A 19 -12.97 0.65 20.34
N ILE A 20 -12.72 -0.57 20.79
CA ILE A 20 -11.94 -0.87 22.01
C ILE A 20 -10.44 -0.69 21.75
N VAL A 21 -9.90 -1.02 20.56
CA VAL A 21 -8.49 -0.72 20.23
C VAL A 21 -8.27 0.79 20.21
N GLY A 22 -9.22 1.59 19.72
CA GLY A 22 -9.18 3.05 19.81
C GLY A 22 -9.34 3.61 21.23
N SER A 23 -10.05 2.92 22.12
CA SER A 23 -10.30 3.38 23.49
C SER A 23 -9.24 2.92 24.51
N TRP A 24 -8.60 1.77 24.30
CA TRP A 24 -7.48 1.30 25.13
C TRP A 24 -6.17 2.06 24.85
N TYR A 25 -5.96 2.51 23.61
CA TYR A 25 -4.82 3.39 23.27
C TYR A 25 -4.91 4.77 23.97
N ARG A 26 -6.12 5.22 24.34
CA ARG A 26 -6.32 6.46 25.09
C ARG A 26 -6.02 6.35 26.58
N SER A 27 -6.12 5.17 27.19
CA SER A 27 -6.05 5.04 28.66
C SER A 27 -4.68 4.64 29.21
N SER A 28 -3.73 4.14 28.39
CA SER A 28 -2.43 3.66 28.91
C SER A 28 -1.25 4.63 28.75
N ILE A 29 -1.45 5.83 28.20
CA ILE A 29 -0.36 6.82 27.98
C ILE A 29 -0.46 8.04 28.92
N SER A 30 -1.45 8.09 29.82
CA SER A 30 -1.71 9.27 30.66
C SER A 30 -0.95 9.34 31.99
N SER A 31 0.04 8.48 32.25
CA SER A 31 0.70 8.43 33.57
C SER A 31 2.20 8.76 33.59
N LEU A 32 2.68 9.63 32.69
CA LEU A 32 3.98 10.31 32.86
C LEU A 32 3.76 11.84 32.89
N PRO A 33 4.10 12.54 33.99
CA PRO A 33 3.89 13.98 34.08
C PRO A 33 4.89 14.70 33.16
N GLY A 34 4.38 15.34 32.09
CA GLY A 34 5.16 16.26 31.24
C GLY A 34 5.11 16.03 29.73
N TYR A 35 4.56 14.91 29.24
CA TYR A 35 4.54 14.61 27.79
C TYR A 35 3.11 14.49 27.25
N SER A 36 2.58 15.60 26.75
CA SER A 36 1.37 15.59 25.93
C SER A 36 1.73 15.03 24.54
N LEU A 37 1.26 13.81 24.23
CA LEU A 37 1.11 13.40 22.84
C LEU A 37 0.09 14.34 22.21
N GLN A 38 0.51 15.22 21.31
CA GLN A 38 -0.42 15.88 20.40
C GLN A 38 -1.01 14.82 19.47
N THR A 39 -2.00 14.09 19.96
CA THR A 39 -2.87 13.28 19.09
C THR A 39 -3.64 14.27 18.23
N GLN A 40 -3.38 14.27 16.91
CA GLN A 40 -4.13 15.07 15.96
C GLN A 40 -5.63 14.78 16.17
N LYS A 41 -6.44 15.83 16.40
CA LYS A 41 -7.89 15.63 16.54
C LYS A 41 -8.43 14.97 15.26
N PRO A 42 -9.37 14.02 15.37
CA PRO A 42 -10.01 13.42 14.20
C PRO A 42 -10.51 14.52 13.26
N ILE A 43 -10.15 14.43 11.98
CA ILE A 43 -10.56 15.40 10.96
C ILE A 43 -12.01 15.07 10.58
N ASP A 44 -12.90 16.05 10.70
CA ASP A 44 -14.24 15.92 10.16
C ASP A 44 -14.20 16.11 8.64
N HIS A 45 -14.41 15.02 7.90
CA HIS A 45 -14.43 14.99 6.44
C HIS A 45 -15.80 15.29 5.84
N SER A 46 -16.86 15.34 6.65
CA SER A 46 -18.25 15.47 6.18
C SER A 46 -18.51 16.79 5.46
N ALA A 47 -17.84 17.88 5.88
CA ALA A 47 -18.04 19.22 5.35
C ALA A 47 -17.03 19.61 4.25
N LYS A 48 -15.97 18.82 4.04
CA LYS A 48 -14.84 19.16 3.16
C LYS A 48 -15.26 19.35 1.71
N THR A 49 -14.55 20.24 1.03
CA THR A 49 -14.67 20.53 -0.41
C THR A 49 -13.25 20.54 -1.01
N PRO A 50 -13.09 20.21 -2.30
CA PRO A 50 -11.79 20.30 -2.97
C PRO A 50 -11.33 21.76 -3.07
N TYR A 51 -10.02 21.98 -2.99
CA TYR A 51 -9.35 23.28 -3.12
C TYR A 51 -8.39 23.32 -4.32
N HIS A 52 -8.02 22.17 -4.87
CA HIS A 52 -7.19 22.01 -6.05
C HIS A 52 -7.83 21.00 -7.04
N PRO A 53 -7.68 21.17 -8.37
CA PRO A 53 -8.26 20.25 -9.36
C PRO A 53 -7.88 18.77 -9.17
N LEU A 54 -6.68 18.50 -8.63
CA LEU A 54 -6.16 17.15 -8.39
C LEU A 54 -6.53 16.55 -7.02
N ASP A 55 -7.23 17.30 -6.15
CA ASP A 55 -7.64 16.80 -4.84
C ASP A 55 -8.50 15.54 -4.96
N PRO A 56 -8.34 14.56 -4.06
CA PRO A 56 -9.14 13.34 -4.07
C PRO A 56 -10.63 13.67 -3.99
N LEU A 57 -11.48 12.71 -4.36
CA LEU A 57 -12.91 12.85 -4.19
C LEU A 57 -13.24 12.97 -2.70
N THR A 58 -14.06 13.98 -2.37
CA THR A 58 -14.54 14.18 -1.00
C THR A 58 -15.68 13.23 -0.66
N VAL A 59 -16.00 13.09 0.63
CA VAL A 59 -17.18 12.33 1.12
C VAL A 59 -18.46 12.77 0.42
N LYS A 60 -18.65 14.08 0.18
CA LYS A 60 -19.83 14.61 -0.53
C LYS A 60 -19.88 14.19 -1.99
N GLU A 61 -18.73 14.16 -2.64
CA GLU A 61 -18.60 13.79 -4.05
C GLU A 61 -18.81 12.29 -4.24
N ILE A 62 -18.24 11.43 -3.39
CA ILE A 62 -18.50 9.98 -3.43
C ILE A 62 -19.99 9.68 -3.22
N ASN A 63 -20.63 10.32 -2.23
CA ASN A 63 -22.08 10.20 -2.04
C ASN A 63 -22.89 10.68 -3.26
N ARG A 64 -22.42 11.72 -3.95
CA ARG A 64 -23.03 12.19 -5.19
C ARG A 64 -22.88 11.15 -6.31
N VAL A 65 -21.71 10.56 -6.48
CA VAL A 65 -21.48 9.45 -7.42
C VAL A 65 -22.47 8.33 -7.14
N ARG A 66 -22.54 7.85 -5.89
CA ARG A 66 -23.48 6.81 -5.48
C ARG A 66 -24.92 7.16 -5.84
N THR A 67 -25.36 8.38 -5.55
CA THR A 67 -26.72 8.85 -5.88
C THR A 67 -26.99 8.84 -7.39
N ILE A 68 -26.03 9.27 -8.21
CA ILE A 68 -26.14 9.27 -9.68
C ILE A 68 -26.22 7.83 -10.20
N LEU A 69 -25.39 6.92 -9.67
CA LEU A 69 -25.39 5.52 -10.07
C LEU A 69 -26.70 4.81 -9.67
N SER A 70 -27.27 5.11 -8.50
CA SER A 70 -28.53 4.50 -8.07
C SER A 70 -29.73 4.85 -8.97
N SER A 71 -29.67 5.95 -9.71
CA SER A 71 -30.71 6.35 -10.68
C SER A 71 -30.30 6.13 -12.13
N TYR A 72 -29.09 5.64 -12.38
CA TYR A 72 -28.60 5.34 -13.72
C TYR A 72 -29.30 4.07 -14.23
N GLU A 73 -29.92 4.14 -15.41
CA GLU A 73 -30.84 3.10 -15.91
C GLU A 73 -30.28 1.67 -15.83
N PRO A 74 -29.03 1.39 -16.26
CA PRO A 74 -28.41 0.05 -16.12
C PRO A 74 -28.32 -0.49 -14.69
N PHE A 75 -28.36 0.39 -13.68
CA PHE A 75 -28.19 0.07 -12.25
C PHE A 75 -29.44 0.39 -11.42
N SER A 76 -30.51 0.85 -12.06
CA SER A 76 -31.70 1.38 -11.39
C SER A 76 -32.48 0.31 -10.60
N PHE A 77 -32.39 -0.95 -11.02
CA PHE A 77 -33.01 -2.10 -10.35
C PHE A 77 -32.08 -2.83 -9.39
N THR A 78 -30.77 -2.80 -9.63
CA THR A 78 -29.77 -3.50 -8.84
C THR A 78 -28.50 -2.67 -8.82
N PHE A 79 -28.10 -2.24 -7.63
CA PHE A 79 -26.89 -1.46 -7.46
C PHE A 79 -25.67 -2.38 -7.67
N PRO A 80 -24.70 -1.99 -8.51
CA PRO A 80 -23.54 -2.82 -8.81
C PRO A 80 -22.57 -2.85 -7.63
N THR A 81 -21.75 -3.89 -7.55
CA THR A 81 -20.62 -3.92 -6.61
C THR A 81 -19.57 -2.94 -7.08
N ILE A 82 -19.20 -1.99 -6.22
CA ILE A 82 -18.20 -0.97 -6.51
C ILE A 82 -16.82 -1.52 -6.15
N HIS A 83 -15.91 -1.58 -7.13
CA HIS A 83 -14.52 -1.95 -6.90
C HIS A 83 -13.64 -0.73 -6.68
N THR A 84 -13.88 0.36 -7.42
CA THR A 84 -13.21 1.66 -7.19
C THR A 84 -14.10 2.84 -7.54
N ILE A 85 -13.91 3.95 -6.82
CA ILE A 85 -14.37 5.29 -7.19
C ILE A 85 -13.18 6.24 -7.03
N LEU A 86 -12.65 6.72 -8.16
CA LEU A 86 -11.47 7.58 -8.20
C LEU A 86 -11.78 8.90 -8.89
N LEU A 87 -11.01 9.94 -8.58
CA LEU A 87 -11.03 11.16 -9.38
C LEU A 87 -10.59 10.81 -10.81
N ASP A 88 -11.44 11.13 -11.79
CA ASP A 88 -11.03 11.18 -13.19
C ASP A 88 -10.28 12.51 -13.38
N GLU A 89 -8.95 12.43 -13.28
CA GLU A 89 -8.09 13.61 -13.22
C GLU A 89 -8.28 14.49 -14.48
N PRO A 90 -8.43 15.82 -14.34
CA PRO A 90 -8.54 16.70 -15.49
C PRO A 90 -7.31 16.62 -16.40
N ASP A 91 -7.49 17.00 -17.67
CA ASP A 91 -6.39 17.07 -18.63
C ASP A 91 -5.23 17.91 -18.08
N LYS A 92 -4.00 17.39 -18.24
CA LYS A 92 -2.75 18.04 -17.78
C LYS A 92 -2.71 19.52 -18.16
N VAL A 93 -3.06 19.85 -19.41
CA VAL A 93 -3.07 21.24 -19.90
C VAL A 93 -4.02 22.16 -19.11
N GLN A 94 -5.17 21.66 -18.66
CA GLN A 94 -6.11 22.42 -17.84
C GLN A 94 -5.52 22.66 -16.43
N VAL A 95 -4.92 21.62 -15.84
CA VAL A 95 -4.29 21.72 -14.51
C VAL A 95 -3.10 22.67 -14.52
N LEU A 96 -2.25 22.64 -15.56
CA LEU A 96 -1.09 23.55 -15.70
C LEU A 96 -1.52 25.02 -15.84
N LYS A 97 -2.66 25.28 -16.49
CA LYS A 97 -3.20 26.63 -16.69
C LYS A 97 -3.96 27.15 -15.48
N TRP A 98 -4.57 26.27 -14.69
CA TRP A 98 -5.36 26.64 -13.51
C TRP A 98 -4.52 27.41 -12.49
N ARG A 99 -5.13 28.40 -11.85
CA ARG A 99 -4.60 29.17 -10.72
C ARG A 99 -5.63 29.20 -9.60
N LYS A 100 -5.15 29.34 -8.35
CA LYS A 100 -6.04 29.46 -7.20
C LYS A 100 -6.99 30.65 -7.38
N GLY A 101 -8.30 30.37 -7.33
CA GLY A 101 -9.37 31.35 -7.59
C GLY A 101 -10.08 31.13 -8.92
N ASP A 102 -9.45 30.42 -9.88
CA ASP A 102 -10.12 30.00 -11.11
C ASP A 102 -11.17 28.92 -10.81
N PRO A 103 -12.27 28.87 -11.57
CA PRO A 103 -13.18 27.74 -11.54
C PRO A 103 -12.43 26.43 -11.81
N PHE A 104 -12.82 25.35 -11.11
CA PHE A 104 -12.25 24.05 -11.41
C PHE A 104 -12.65 23.60 -12.82
N PRO A 105 -11.76 22.87 -13.52
CA PRO A 105 -12.20 21.98 -14.58
C PRO A 105 -13.32 21.06 -14.07
N PRO A 106 -14.23 20.57 -14.94
CA PRO A 106 -15.33 19.71 -14.53
C PRO A 106 -14.82 18.55 -13.67
N ARG A 107 -15.33 18.44 -12.45
CA ARG A 107 -14.92 17.35 -11.56
C ARG A 107 -15.69 16.09 -11.91
N LYS A 108 -14.93 15.07 -12.30
CA LYS A 108 -15.45 13.77 -12.75
C LYS A 108 -14.90 12.66 -11.88
N ALA A 109 -15.67 11.59 -11.74
CA ALA A 109 -15.25 10.37 -11.09
C ALA A 109 -15.19 9.23 -12.11
N GLN A 110 -14.11 8.46 -12.08
CA GLN A 110 -14.05 7.16 -12.77
C GLN A 110 -14.49 6.09 -11.78
N VAL A 111 -15.46 5.28 -12.18
CA VAL A 111 -16.02 4.19 -11.37
C VAL A 111 -15.75 2.88 -12.08
N LEU A 112 -15.13 1.93 -11.37
CA LEU A 112 -15.09 0.54 -11.77
C LEU A 112 -16.10 -0.22 -10.92
N ALA A 113 -17.14 -0.74 -11.58
CA ALA A 113 -18.20 -1.48 -10.94
C ALA A 113 -18.37 -2.85 -11.61
N LEU A 114 -18.95 -3.80 -10.90
CA LEU A 114 -19.25 -5.12 -11.39
C LEU A 114 -20.75 -5.42 -11.19
N LEU A 115 -21.40 -5.89 -12.24
CA LEU A 115 -22.79 -6.33 -12.20
C LEU A 115 -22.97 -7.51 -13.16
N ASN A 116 -23.60 -8.59 -12.68
CA ASN A 116 -23.91 -9.78 -13.50
C ASN A 116 -22.68 -10.34 -14.26
N GLY A 117 -21.50 -10.36 -13.61
CA GLY A 117 -20.25 -10.83 -14.21
C GLY A 117 -19.64 -9.88 -15.25
N GLN A 118 -20.21 -8.69 -15.47
CA GLN A 118 -19.69 -7.68 -16.38
C GLN A 118 -19.02 -6.55 -15.61
N SER A 119 -17.83 -6.16 -16.07
CA SER A 119 -17.11 -4.98 -15.58
C SER A 119 -17.62 -3.74 -16.29
N HIS A 120 -18.03 -2.74 -15.51
CA HIS A 120 -18.52 -1.46 -15.99
C HIS A 120 -17.51 -0.38 -15.60
N VAL A 121 -16.93 0.30 -16.60
CA VAL A 121 -16.10 1.49 -16.40
C VAL A 121 -16.93 2.71 -16.76
N LEU A 122 -17.19 3.56 -15.78
CA LEU A 122 -18.05 4.74 -15.94
C LEU A 122 -17.30 6.02 -15.65
N ASN A 123 -17.57 7.07 -16.43
CA ASN A 123 -17.17 8.45 -16.11
C ASN A 123 -18.42 9.20 -15.63
N VAL A 124 -18.41 9.63 -14.37
CA VAL A 124 -19.52 10.34 -13.72
C VAL A 124 -19.14 11.79 -13.54
N ASP A 125 -19.85 12.69 -14.21
CA ASP A 125 -19.65 14.13 -14.09
C ASP A 125 -20.50 14.67 -12.93
N LEU A 126 -19.83 15.25 -11.93
CA LEU A 126 -20.45 15.64 -10.66
C LEU A 126 -21.24 16.94 -10.76
N ASP A 127 -20.85 17.81 -11.69
CA ASP A 127 -21.47 19.12 -11.91
C ASP A 127 -22.78 18.96 -12.68
N SER A 128 -22.75 18.23 -13.80
CA SER A 128 -23.94 17.91 -14.60
C SER A 128 -24.80 16.80 -13.99
N ARG A 129 -24.27 16.06 -13.01
CA ARG A 129 -24.91 14.94 -12.29
C ARG A 129 -25.32 13.79 -13.21
N ARG A 130 -24.46 13.43 -14.15
CA ARG A 130 -24.75 12.42 -15.17
C ARG A 130 -23.57 11.50 -15.41
N VAL A 131 -23.87 10.28 -15.82
CA VAL A 131 -22.89 9.40 -16.46
C VAL A 131 -22.61 9.93 -17.86
N THR A 132 -21.36 10.25 -18.14
CA THR A 132 -20.89 10.84 -19.41
C THR A 132 -20.14 9.84 -20.29
N GLY A 133 -19.62 8.77 -19.70
CA GLY A 133 -19.01 7.64 -20.39
C GLY A 133 -19.39 6.34 -19.68
N HIS A 134 -19.63 5.28 -20.45
CA HIS A 134 -19.90 3.95 -19.93
C HIS A 134 -19.40 2.92 -20.92
N ALA A 135 -18.39 2.16 -20.52
CA ALA A 135 -17.85 1.03 -21.26
C ALA A 135 -18.04 -0.26 -20.48
N ILE A 136 -18.47 -1.32 -21.15
CA ILE A 136 -18.70 -2.65 -20.57
C ILE A 136 -17.58 -3.56 -21.06
N ASN A 137 -16.88 -4.22 -20.14
CA ASN A 137 -15.71 -5.07 -20.39
C ASN A 137 -14.70 -4.43 -21.35
N PRO A 138 -14.20 -3.21 -21.05
CA PRO A 138 -13.30 -2.49 -21.97
C PRO A 138 -11.92 -3.14 -22.13
N SER A 139 -11.54 -4.04 -21.23
CA SER A 139 -10.28 -4.78 -21.25
C SER A 139 -10.51 -6.23 -20.85
N SER A 140 -9.56 -7.09 -21.19
CA SER A 140 -9.45 -8.42 -20.59
C SER A 140 -9.13 -8.32 -19.08
N GLY A 141 -9.47 -9.36 -18.34
CA GLY A 141 -9.24 -9.43 -16.88
C GLY A 141 -10.41 -8.94 -16.05
N TYR A 142 -10.19 -8.87 -14.74
CA TYR A 142 -11.21 -8.53 -13.75
C TYR A 142 -10.75 -7.36 -12.86
N PRO A 143 -11.69 -6.67 -12.19
CA PRO A 143 -11.36 -5.62 -11.22
C PRO A 143 -10.49 -6.10 -10.05
N VAL A 144 -9.88 -5.13 -9.36
CA VAL A 144 -9.29 -5.31 -8.02
C VAL A 144 -10.25 -6.07 -7.11
N LEU A 145 -9.78 -7.03 -6.32
CA LEU A 145 -10.63 -7.77 -5.38
C LEU A 145 -11.21 -6.83 -4.33
N SER A 146 -12.52 -6.87 -4.15
CA SER A 146 -13.16 -6.13 -3.05
C SER A 146 -13.00 -6.88 -1.73
N MET A 147 -13.18 -6.16 -0.61
CA MET A 147 -13.21 -6.80 0.71
C MET A 147 -14.34 -7.84 0.85
N ASP A 148 -15.44 -7.64 0.12
CA ASP A 148 -16.55 -8.59 0.08
C ASP A 148 -16.18 -9.85 -0.70
N ASP A 149 -15.48 -9.72 -1.85
CA ASP A 149 -14.93 -10.86 -2.60
C ASP A 149 -14.01 -11.70 -1.70
N ILE A 150 -13.06 -11.04 -1.02
CA ILE A 150 -12.09 -11.71 -0.14
C ILE A 150 -12.84 -12.41 1.01
N SER A 151 -13.77 -11.73 1.68
CA SER A 151 -14.53 -12.30 2.80
C SER A 151 -15.41 -13.48 2.38
N ALA A 152 -16.05 -13.40 1.22
CA ALA A 152 -16.91 -14.46 0.70
C ALA A 152 -16.08 -15.69 0.29
N ALA A 153 -14.99 -15.48 -0.47
CA ALA A 153 -14.11 -16.56 -0.91
C ALA A 153 -13.42 -17.28 0.26
N SER A 154 -13.01 -16.56 1.31
CA SER A 154 -12.46 -17.17 2.53
C SER A 154 -13.44 -18.12 3.22
N LYS A 155 -14.75 -17.97 3.01
CA LYS A 155 -15.80 -18.80 3.61
C LYS A 155 -16.27 -19.94 2.70
N ALA A 156 -16.06 -19.83 1.39
CA ALA A 156 -16.49 -20.84 0.42
C ALA A 156 -16.02 -22.27 0.74
N PRO A 157 -14.77 -22.50 1.22
CA PRO A 157 -14.29 -23.86 1.54
C PRO A 157 -15.14 -24.61 2.55
N PHE A 158 -15.75 -23.92 3.52
CA PHE A 158 -16.53 -24.57 4.59
C PHE A 158 -17.80 -25.26 4.10
N SER A 159 -18.26 -24.96 2.87
CA SER A 159 -19.36 -25.67 2.22
C SER A 159 -18.95 -27.04 1.65
N ASN A 160 -17.64 -27.29 1.48
CA ASN A 160 -17.12 -28.50 0.86
C ASN A 160 -16.89 -29.60 1.92
N ALA A 161 -17.57 -30.74 1.76
CA ALA A 161 -17.49 -31.84 2.71
C ALA A 161 -16.11 -32.54 2.74
N GLU A 162 -15.39 -32.58 1.61
CA GLU A 162 -14.06 -33.18 1.52
C GLU A 162 -13.02 -32.31 2.21
N PHE A 163 -13.11 -30.98 2.04
CA PHE A 163 -12.32 -30.01 2.77
C PHE A 163 -12.50 -30.16 4.28
N ASN A 164 -13.75 -30.19 4.77
CA ASN A 164 -14.02 -30.33 6.19
C ASN A 164 -13.47 -31.65 6.77
N LYS A 165 -13.55 -32.76 6.02
CA LYS A 165 -12.92 -34.04 6.41
C LYS A 165 -11.39 -33.93 6.45
N SER A 166 -10.81 -33.25 5.47
CA SER A 166 -9.37 -33.04 5.34
C SER A 166 -8.79 -32.20 6.48
N ILE A 167 -9.49 -31.15 6.88
CA ILE A 167 -9.15 -30.31 8.04
C ILE A 167 -9.30 -31.09 9.36
N ALA A 168 -10.40 -31.83 9.53
CA ALA A 168 -10.61 -32.65 10.73
C ALA A 168 -9.54 -33.73 10.90
N ALA A 169 -9.10 -34.36 9.81
CA ALA A 169 -8.01 -35.34 9.82
C ALA A 169 -6.66 -34.76 10.25
N ARG A 170 -6.48 -33.44 10.13
CA ARG A 170 -5.31 -32.69 10.59
C ARG A 170 -5.45 -32.12 12.00
N TRP A 171 -6.54 -32.45 12.70
CA TRP A 171 -6.81 -32.02 14.08
C TRP A 171 -6.89 -30.51 14.26
N VAL A 172 -7.31 -29.77 13.23
CA VAL A 172 -7.53 -28.33 13.28
C VAL A 172 -9.02 -28.05 13.40
N SER A 173 -9.40 -27.22 14.38
CA SER A 173 -10.78 -26.74 14.52
C SER A 173 -11.10 -25.68 13.45
N SER A 174 -12.36 -25.61 13.00
CA SER A 174 -12.81 -24.55 12.08
C SER A 174 -12.64 -23.14 12.66
N SER A 175 -12.69 -22.99 13.99
CA SER A 175 -12.45 -21.71 14.67
C SER A 175 -10.98 -21.29 14.66
N GLU A 176 -10.07 -22.22 14.40
CA GLU A 176 -8.62 -22.01 14.38
C GLU A 176 -8.07 -21.95 12.94
N LEU A 177 -8.95 -21.89 11.96
CA LEU A 177 -8.62 -21.92 10.54
C LEU A 177 -8.76 -20.52 9.94
N ILE A 178 -7.70 -20.06 9.28
CA ILE A 178 -7.70 -18.82 8.50
C ILE A 178 -7.47 -19.22 7.04
N CYS A 179 -8.39 -18.84 6.16
CA CYS A 179 -8.25 -19.10 4.72
C CYS A 179 -8.13 -17.79 3.96
N LEU A 180 -7.14 -17.71 3.08
CA LEU A 180 -6.86 -16.55 2.24
C LEU A 180 -7.11 -16.90 0.77
N PRO A 181 -7.73 -16.00 -0.02
CA PRO A 181 -7.99 -16.20 -1.43
C PRO A 181 -7.01 -15.38 -2.32
N PRO A 182 -5.74 -15.80 -2.52
CA PRO A 182 -4.90 -15.19 -3.53
C PRO A 182 -5.52 -15.23 -4.94
N SER A 183 -5.14 -14.24 -5.75
CA SER A 183 -5.41 -14.21 -7.18
C SER A 183 -4.88 -15.48 -7.86
N ALA A 184 -5.58 -15.95 -8.89
CA ALA A 184 -5.25 -17.19 -9.60
C ALA A 184 -4.32 -16.98 -10.81
N GLY A 185 -4.12 -15.74 -11.24
CA GLY A 185 -3.43 -15.43 -12.49
C GLY A 185 -4.14 -16.01 -13.73
N TRP A 186 -3.39 -16.21 -14.81
CA TRP A 186 -3.87 -16.84 -16.03
C TRP A 186 -2.86 -17.88 -16.54
N PHE A 187 -3.30 -19.14 -16.65
CA PHE A 187 -2.46 -20.30 -17.02
C PHE A 187 -3.06 -21.13 -18.16
N GLY A 188 -3.82 -20.47 -19.04
CA GLY A 188 -4.50 -21.08 -20.17
C GLY A 188 -6.04 -21.02 -20.08
N PRO A 189 -6.74 -21.66 -21.02
CA PRO A 189 -8.16 -21.40 -21.27
C PRO A 189 -9.13 -22.08 -20.28
N ASN A 190 -8.67 -22.98 -19.42
CA ASN A 190 -9.55 -23.80 -18.58
C ASN A 190 -10.39 -22.99 -17.57
N GLU A 191 -9.84 -21.87 -17.09
CA GLU A 191 -10.46 -20.96 -16.11
C GLU A 191 -10.89 -19.63 -16.76
N GLU A 192 -10.74 -19.50 -18.08
CA GLU A 192 -11.06 -18.29 -18.81
C GLU A 192 -12.56 -18.00 -18.80
N GLY A 193 -12.91 -16.72 -18.63
CA GLY A 193 -14.31 -16.27 -18.52
C GLY A 193 -14.92 -16.45 -17.13
N LYS A 194 -14.16 -16.91 -16.13
CA LYS A 194 -14.58 -16.98 -14.72
C LYS A 194 -13.69 -16.10 -13.83
N ARG A 195 -14.27 -15.42 -12.83
CA ARG A 195 -13.49 -14.67 -11.84
C ARG A 195 -13.01 -15.61 -10.73
N VAL A 196 -11.85 -16.22 -10.94
CA VAL A 196 -11.36 -17.31 -10.09
C VAL A 196 -10.31 -16.84 -9.09
N VAL A 197 -10.39 -17.35 -7.87
CA VAL A 197 -9.33 -17.28 -6.84
C VAL A 197 -8.92 -18.67 -6.39
N LYS A 198 -7.69 -18.80 -5.89
CA LYS A 198 -7.22 -20.00 -5.21
C LYS A 198 -7.30 -19.73 -3.72
N VAL A 199 -7.88 -20.63 -2.93
CA VAL A 199 -8.02 -20.48 -1.49
C VAL A 199 -7.07 -21.44 -0.80
N LEU A 200 -6.22 -20.88 0.06
CA LEU A 200 -5.22 -21.57 0.88
C LEU A 200 -5.55 -21.35 2.34
N CYS A 201 -5.29 -22.33 3.19
CA CYS A 201 -5.63 -22.23 4.61
C CYS A 201 -4.43 -22.44 5.53
N PHE A 202 -4.52 -21.81 6.69
CA PHE A 202 -3.51 -21.72 7.73
C PHE A 202 -4.15 -22.01 9.08
N SER A 203 -3.37 -22.58 9.98
CA SER A 203 -3.79 -22.78 11.37
C SER A 203 -3.32 -21.61 12.24
N ASN A 204 -4.23 -20.90 12.90
CA ASN A 204 -3.86 -19.88 13.90
C ASN A 204 -3.75 -20.46 15.34
N GLN A 205 -3.88 -21.78 15.50
CA GLN A 205 -3.81 -22.41 16.82
C GLN A 205 -2.49 -22.07 17.52
N GLY A 206 -2.58 -21.52 18.73
CA GLY A 206 -1.42 -21.20 19.57
C GLY A 206 -0.52 -20.06 19.08
N THR A 207 -0.85 -19.32 18.02
CA THR A 207 -0.08 -18.14 17.58
C THR A 207 -0.91 -17.18 16.71
N PRO A 208 -0.75 -15.86 16.83
CA PRO A 208 -1.33 -14.91 15.88
C PRO A 208 -0.65 -14.97 14.50
N ASN A 209 0.57 -15.51 14.41
CA ASN A 209 1.32 -15.59 13.15
C ASN A 209 0.93 -16.84 12.35
N PHE A 210 -0.30 -16.85 11.86
CA PHE A 210 -0.83 -17.98 11.09
C PHE A 210 -0.06 -18.19 9.76
N TYR A 211 0.61 -17.17 9.22
CA TYR A 211 1.45 -17.30 8.02
C TYR A 211 2.56 -18.35 8.20
N MET A 212 3.06 -18.54 9.43
CA MET A 212 4.06 -19.58 9.76
C MET A 212 3.46 -20.98 9.93
N ARG A 213 2.15 -21.14 9.74
CA ARG A 213 1.43 -22.40 9.96
C ARG A 213 0.55 -22.79 8.76
N PRO A 214 1.11 -22.90 7.54
CA PRO A 214 0.37 -23.33 6.36
C PRO A 214 -0.16 -24.75 6.51
N ILE A 215 -1.34 -25.00 5.96
CA ILE A 215 -1.83 -26.35 5.66
C ILE A 215 -1.42 -26.65 4.22
N GLU A 216 -0.21 -27.17 4.05
CA GLU A 216 0.41 -27.35 2.74
C GLU A 216 -0.33 -28.36 1.87
N GLY A 217 -0.30 -28.16 0.54
CA GLY A 217 -0.90 -29.06 -0.44
C GLY A 217 -2.44 -29.06 -0.44
N LEU A 218 -3.09 -28.17 0.31
CA LEU A 218 -4.54 -28.01 0.35
C LEU A 218 -4.96 -26.74 -0.39
N VAL A 219 -5.61 -26.89 -1.55
CA VAL A 219 -5.98 -25.77 -2.42
C VAL A 219 -7.42 -25.94 -2.90
N MET A 220 -8.21 -24.87 -2.79
CA MET A 220 -9.55 -24.80 -3.39
C MET A 220 -9.54 -23.77 -4.50
N THR A 221 -10.10 -24.09 -5.66
CA THR A 221 -10.36 -23.11 -6.72
C THR A 221 -11.82 -22.67 -6.60
N VAL A 222 -12.06 -21.38 -6.44
CA VAL A 222 -13.40 -20.83 -6.18
C VAL A 222 -13.74 -19.81 -7.26
N ASP A 223 -14.96 -19.91 -7.79
CA ASP A 223 -15.56 -18.90 -8.65
C ASP A 223 -16.16 -17.79 -7.77
N LEU A 224 -15.72 -16.55 -7.92
CA LEU A 224 -16.20 -15.43 -7.11
C LEU A 224 -17.62 -14.98 -7.47
N ASP A 225 -18.10 -15.27 -8.68
CA ASP A 225 -19.44 -14.86 -9.10
C ASP A 225 -20.52 -15.79 -8.55
N THR A 226 -20.24 -17.10 -8.50
CA THR A 226 -21.19 -18.11 -8.00
C THR A 226 -20.89 -18.56 -6.56
N LEU A 227 -19.69 -18.26 -6.05
CA LEU A 227 -19.14 -18.79 -4.80
C LEU A 227 -19.03 -20.32 -4.75
N GLU A 228 -19.02 -20.97 -5.92
CA GLU A 228 -18.86 -22.42 -6.03
C GLU A 228 -17.39 -22.84 -6.00
N VAL A 229 -17.13 -23.98 -5.33
CA VAL A 229 -15.81 -24.63 -5.36
C VAL A 229 -15.68 -25.42 -6.66
N LEU A 230 -14.89 -24.91 -7.59
CA LEU A 230 -14.63 -25.50 -8.91
C LEU A 230 -13.67 -26.69 -8.86
N LYS A 231 -12.68 -26.64 -7.95
CA LYS A 231 -11.67 -27.69 -7.78
C LYS A 231 -11.25 -27.77 -6.32
N PHE A 232 -11.05 -28.99 -5.84
CA PHE A 232 -10.45 -29.30 -4.55
C PHE A 232 -9.20 -30.16 -4.79
N SER A 233 -8.05 -29.73 -4.26
CA SER A 233 -6.80 -30.51 -4.26
C SER A 233 -6.27 -30.63 -2.83
N ASP A 234 -5.82 -31.83 -2.46
CA ASP A 234 -5.32 -32.18 -1.14
C ASP A 234 -4.17 -33.18 -1.28
N THR A 235 -3.01 -32.67 -1.68
CA THR A 235 -1.78 -33.44 -1.96
C THR A 235 -0.82 -33.47 -0.78
N GLY A 236 -1.03 -32.63 0.24
CA GLY A 236 -0.13 -32.47 1.40
C GLY A 236 -0.63 -33.14 2.68
N ARG A 237 -1.35 -34.26 2.61
CA ARG A 237 -1.88 -34.96 3.81
C ARG A 237 -0.79 -35.41 4.78
N ASP A 238 0.35 -35.81 4.25
CA ASP A 238 1.50 -36.29 5.03
C ASP A 238 2.47 -35.18 5.42
N ILE A 239 2.18 -33.92 5.05
CA ILE A 239 2.99 -32.76 5.43
C ILE A 239 2.48 -32.24 6.77
N PRO A 240 3.33 -32.23 7.83
CA PRO A 240 2.92 -31.73 9.13
C PRO A 240 2.64 -30.23 9.09
N ILE A 241 1.64 -29.77 9.85
CA ILE A 241 1.45 -28.33 10.10
C ILE A 241 2.58 -27.88 11.03
N PRO A 242 3.38 -26.87 10.65
CA PRO A 242 4.50 -26.38 11.47
C PRO A 242 4.08 -25.96 12.88
N LYS A 243 5.04 -26.04 13.81
CA LYS A 243 4.82 -25.70 15.22
C LYS A 243 4.58 -24.19 15.37
N SER A 244 3.75 -23.81 16.34
CA SER A 244 3.45 -22.40 16.67
C SER A 244 4.51 -21.75 17.57
N ALA A 245 5.37 -22.55 18.22
CA ALA A 245 6.35 -22.06 19.18
C ALA A 245 7.29 -21.03 18.52
N ASP A 246 7.58 -19.96 19.25
CA ASP A 246 8.49 -18.88 18.83
C ASP A 246 8.08 -18.11 17.55
N THR A 247 6.80 -18.17 17.15
CA THR A 247 6.29 -17.43 15.97
C THR A 247 5.53 -16.14 16.31
N ASP A 248 5.16 -15.91 17.58
CA ASP A 248 4.41 -14.70 17.99
C ASP A 248 5.31 -13.45 17.95
N TYR A 249 4.96 -12.52 17.06
CA TYR A 249 5.70 -11.28 16.83
C TYR A 249 5.33 -10.16 17.80
N ARG A 250 4.28 -10.33 18.61
CA ARG A 250 3.86 -9.28 19.55
C ARG A 250 4.79 -9.26 20.74
N TYR A 251 5.50 -8.15 20.90
CA TYR A 251 6.47 -7.96 21.96
C TYR A 251 5.92 -8.31 23.36
N THR A 252 4.68 -7.92 23.66
CA THR A 252 4.02 -8.16 24.96
C THR A 252 3.65 -9.62 25.21
N ALA A 253 3.58 -10.45 24.17
CA ALA A 253 3.25 -11.88 24.27
C ALA A 253 4.51 -12.76 24.42
N GLN A 254 5.70 -12.21 24.14
CA GLN A 254 6.94 -12.95 24.23
C GLN A 254 7.34 -13.19 25.69
N LYS A 255 7.53 -14.45 26.05
CA LYS A 255 7.91 -14.88 27.41
C LYS A 255 9.42 -15.01 27.61
N LYS A 256 10.21 -14.86 26.55
CA LYS A 256 11.67 -14.97 26.63
C LYS A 256 12.23 -13.68 27.22
N GLU A 257 13.08 -13.82 28.23
CA GLU A 257 13.86 -12.70 28.76
C GLU A 257 14.74 -12.13 27.64
N GLN A 258 14.64 -10.83 27.41
CA GLN A 258 15.52 -10.14 26.47
C GLN A 258 16.95 -10.22 26.99
N LYS A 259 17.83 -10.84 26.20
CA LYS A 259 19.27 -10.88 26.48
C LYS A 259 20.03 -9.68 25.90
N MET A 260 19.32 -8.72 25.32
CA MET A 260 19.90 -7.51 24.75
C MET A 260 19.65 -6.34 25.70
N GLU A 261 20.65 -5.49 25.84
CA GLU A 261 20.53 -4.21 26.55
C GLU A 261 19.49 -3.32 25.83
N PRO A 262 18.56 -2.68 26.56
CA PRO A 262 17.58 -1.79 25.95
C PRO A 262 18.25 -0.56 25.35
N LEU A 263 17.72 -0.08 24.22
CA LEU A 263 18.15 1.17 23.62
C LEU A 263 17.66 2.37 24.43
N ASN A 264 18.51 3.38 24.60
CA ASN A 264 18.09 4.66 25.16
C ASN A 264 17.08 5.34 24.22
N PRO A 265 15.99 5.95 24.73
CA PRO A 265 15.04 6.68 23.90
C PRO A 265 15.72 7.81 23.12
N ILE A 266 15.38 7.95 21.84
CA ILE A 266 15.79 9.07 20.98
C ILE A 266 14.58 9.91 20.61
N SER A 267 14.72 11.25 20.63
CA SER A 267 13.67 12.18 20.19
C SER A 267 14.28 13.27 19.31
N ILE A 268 13.59 13.62 18.23
CA ILE A 268 13.90 14.79 17.40
C ILE A 268 12.97 15.92 17.86
N GLU A 269 13.56 17.01 18.33
CA GLU A 269 12.82 18.18 18.78
C GLU A 269 12.81 19.28 17.72
N GLN A 270 11.65 19.89 17.51
CA GLN A 270 11.47 21.02 16.60
C GLN A 270 10.96 22.25 17.38
N PRO A 271 11.84 23.01 18.07
CA PRO A 271 11.41 24.06 19.00
C PRO A 271 10.68 25.22 18.32
N LYS A 272 10.87 25.41 17.01
CA LYS A 272 10.17 26.41 16.19
C LYS A 272 8.99 25.81 15.41
N GLY A 273 8.64 24.56 15.67
CA GLY A 273 7.70 23.78 14.87
C GLY A 273 8.31 23.29 13.55
N ARG A 274 7.44 22.68 12.74
CA ARG A 274 7.77 22.14 11.40
C ARG A 274 8.12 23.28 10.45
N SER A 275 9.10 23.06 9.57
CA SER A 275 9.43 24.06 8.53
C SER A 275 8.54 23.94 7.29
N PHE A 276 7.86 22.80 7.11
CA PHE A 276 6.89 22.61 6.04
C PHE A 276 5.49 23.09 6.42
N ARG A 277 4.70 23.42 5.41
CA ARG A 277 3.28 23.75 5.53
C ARG A 277 2.48 22.89 4.57
N VAL A 278 1.31 22.46 5.02
CA VAL A 278 0.29 21.83 4.17
C VAL A 278 -0.84 22.83 4.03
N GLU A 279 -0.89 23.48 2.86
CA GLU A 279 -1.93 24.43 2.51
C GLU A 279 -3.11 23.70 1.86
N ASP A 280 -4.32 24.14 2.20
CA ASP A 280 -5.57 23.63 1.63
C ASP A 280 -5.72 22.09 1.66
N GLY A 281 -5.02 21.43 2.60
CA GLY A 281 -5.07 19.98 2.82
C GLY A 281 -4.09 19.14 2.01
N HIS A 282 -3.71 19.57 0.81
CA HIS A 282 -2.92 18.73 -0.11
C HIS A 282 -1.70 19.42 -0.74
N ILE A 283 -1.54 20.75 -0.63
CA ILE A 283 -0.37 21.45 -1.20
C ILE A 283 0.73 21.55 -0.14
N VAL A 284 1.82 20.82 -0.35
CA VAL A 284 2.98 20.81 0.51
C VAL A 284 3.97 21.87 0.04
N LYS A 285 4.41 22.73 0.97
CA LYS A 285 5.51 23.68 0.77
C LYS A 285 6.59 23.44 1.81
N TRP A 286 7.82 23.22 1.36
CA TRP A 286 8.95 22.99 2.26
C TRP A 286 10.25 23.43 1.60
N ALA A 287 11.02 24.27 2.29
CA ALA A 287 12.25 24.86 1.76
C ALA A 287 12.02 25.45 0.35
N ASN A 288 12.65 24.90 -0.68
CA ASN A 288 12.49 25.26 -2.08
C ASN A 288 11.42 24.44 -2.82
N TRP A 289 10.80 23.43 -2.22
CA TRP A 289 9.82 22.56 -2.86
C TRP A 289 8.37 23.01 -2.70
N VAL A 290 7.58 22.83 -3.76
CA VAL A 290 6.12 22.91 -3.76
C VAL A 290 5.57 21.71 -4.53
N PHE A 291 4.64 20.96 -3.93
CA PHE A 291 3.98 19.84 -4.61
C PHE A 291 2.59 19.56 -4.04
N HIS A 292 1.76 18.85 -4.80
CA HIS A 292 0.48 18.29 -4.38
C HIS A 292 0.69 16.84 -3.92
N LEU A 293 0.10 16.47 -2.79
CA LEU A 293 0.19 15.12 -2.20
C LEU A 293 -1.21 14.59 -1.90
N LYS A 294 -1.52 13.39 -2.36
CA LYS A 294 -2.81 12.74 -2.07
C LYS A 294 -2.70 11.22 -1.88
N ALA A 295 -3.71 10.69 -1.21
CA ALA A 295 -4.03 9.27 -1.23
C ALA A 295 -4.80 8.89 -2.51
N ASP A 296 -4.56 7.69 -3.00
CA ASP A 296 -5.21 7.06 -4.14
C ASP A 296 -5.49 5.58 -3.81
N HIS A 297 -6.65 5.07 -4.21
CA HIS A 297 -7.07 3.72 -3.85
C HIS A 297 -6.12 2.63 -4.41
N ARG A 298 -5.68 2.79 -5.66
CA ARG A 298 -4.86 1.80 -6.36
C ARG A 298 -3.38 2.04 -6.09
N ALA A 299 -2.91 3.26 -6.34
CA ALA A 299 -1.51 3.63 -6.26
C ALA A 299 -1.02 3.90 -4.83
N GLY A 300 -1.93 4.11 -3.89
CA GLY A 300 -1.60 4.48 -2.52
C GLY A 300 -1.25 5.95 -2.37
N LEU A 301 0.01 6.31 -2.57
CA LEU A 301 0.49 7.68 -2.44
C LEU A 301 0.84 8.25 -3.83
N VAL A 302 0.24 9.40 -4.17
CA VAL A 302 0.49 10.11 -5.42
C VAL A 302 1.01 11.50 -5.11
N ILE A 303 2.11 11.87 -5.76
CA ILE A 303 2.67 13.22 -5.74
C ILE A 303 2.49 13.84 -7.12
N SER A 304 2.02 15.09 -7.17
CA SER A 304 1.78 15.79 -8.41
C SER A 304 2.28 17.24 -8.36
N ARG A 305 2.44 17.87 -9.53
CA ARG A 305 2.84 19.28 -9.69
C ARG A 305 4.07 19.64 -8.84
N VAL A 306 5.11 18.81 -8.92
CA VAL A 306 6.37 19.01 -8.22
C VAL A 306 7.14 20.14 -8.90
N MET A 307 7.37 21.20 -8.14
CA MET A 307 8.14 22.36 -8.53
C MET A 307 9.23 22.65 -7.51
N VAL A 308 10.35 23.16 -7.98
CA VAL A 308 11.46 23.64 -7.16
C VAL A 308 11.65 25.13 -7.38
N ARG A 309 11.92 25.87 -6.30
CA ARG A 309 12.26 27.29 -6.34
C ARG A 309 13.74 27.43 -6.65
N ASP A 310 14.04 28.09 -7.75
CA ASP A 310 15.39 28.44 -8.16
C ASP A 310 15.99 29.43 -7.14
N SER A 311 17.22 29.15 -6.69
CA SER A 311 17.89 29.95 -5.67
C SER A 311 18.42 31.29 -6.19
N GLU A 312 18.62 31.44 -7.50
CA GLU A 312 19.21 32.64 -8.08
C GLU A 312 18.16 33.73 -8.36
N ASN A 313 17.04 33.34 -8.97
CA ASN A 313 15.99 34.28 -9.39
C ASN A 313 14.69 34.14 -8.57
N GLY A 314 14.55 33.09 -7.77
CA GLY A 314 13.36 32.85 -6.94
C GLY A 314 12.14 32.30 -7.68
N GLU A 315 12.24 31.99 -8.97
CA GLU A 315 11.15 31.45 -9.78
C GLU A 315 10.86 29.98 -9.44
N LEU A 316 9.60 29.56 -9.60
CA LEU A 316 9.23 28.15 -9.47
C LEU A 316 9.38 27.47 -10.83
N ARG A 317 10.13 26.37 -10.86
CA ARG A 317 10.42 25.58 -12.05
C ARG A 317 9.86 24.17 -11.91
N ASP A 318 9.22 23.69 -12.96
CA ASP A 318 8.62 22.34 -12.97
C ASP A 318 9.74 21.27 -12.94
N VAL A 319 9.47 20.17 -12.22
CA VAL A 319 10.35 19.00 -12.14
C VAL A 319 9.59 17.74 -12.57
N MET A 320 8.41 17.51 -11.99
CA MET A 320 7.62 16.31 -12.26
C MET A 320 6.13 16.64 -12.13
N TYR A 321 5.34 16.30 -13.14
CA TYR A 321 3.89 16.51 -13.11
C TYR A 321 3.19 15.48 -12.22
N ARG A 322 3.58 14.21 -12.27
CA ARG A 322 2.95 13.13 -11.50
C ARG A 322 3.92 11.97 -11.25
N GLY A 323 3.98 11.51 -9.99
CA GLY A 323 4.83 10.40 -9.55
C GLY A 323 4.08 9.46 -8.59
N PHE A 324 4.13 8.16 -8.85
CA PHE A 324 3.57 7.12 -7.96
C PHE A 324 4.10 5.70 -8.30
N ALA A 325 3.94 4.76 -7.37
CA ALA A 325 4.16 3.34 -7.64
C ALA A 325 2.98 2.78 -8.45
N SER A 326 3.23 2.47 -9.72
CA SER A 326 2.20 2.05 -10.68
C SER A 326 1.80 0.59 -10.52
N GLU A 327 2.75 -0.27 -10.17
CA GLU A 327 2.51 -1.69 -9.91
C GLU A 327 3.60 -2.27 -9.01
N PHE A 328 3.24 -3.34 -8.31
CA PHE A 328 4.12 -4.14 -7.47
C PHE A 328 3.89 -5.62 -7.79
N PHE A 329 4.90 -6.30 -8.34
CA PHE A 329 4.80 -7.67 -8.83
C PHE A 329 5.64 -8.63 -7.99
N VAL A 330 5.01 -9.65 -7.41
CA VAL A 330 5.62 -10.62 -6.48
C VAL A 330 5.47 -12.07 -6.99
N PRO A 331 6.30 -12.51 -7.94
CA PRO A 331 6.31 -13.89 -8.44
C PRO A 331 7.06 -14.84 -7.50
N TYR A 332 6.42 -15.94 -7.12
CA TYR A 332 7.04 -17.05 -6.40
C TYR A 332 7.63 -18.08 -7.37
N MET A 333 8.76 -18.68 -6.99
CA MET A 333 9.56 -19.57 -7.84
C MET A 333 9.35 -21.06 -7.50
N ASP A 334 8.12 -21.44 -7.13
CA ASP A 334 7.76 -22.82 -6.81
C ASP A 334 6.68 -23.32 -7.76
N LEU A 335 6.94 -24.46 -8.40
CA LEU A 335 6.10 -25.04 -9.45
C LEU A 335 5.01 -25.96 -8.91
N ASP A 336 4.99 -26.23 -7.60
CA ASP A 336 3.98 -27.09 -7.00
C ASP A 336 2.57 -26.51 -7.17
N GLU A 337 1.56 -27.38 -7.14
CA GLU A 337 0.16 -27.03 -7.36
C GLU A 337 -0.34 -25.92 -6.41
N SER A 338 0.20 -25.85 -5.19
CA SER A 338 -0.15 -24.82 -4.19
C SER A 338 0.60 -23.49 -4.36
N TRP A 339 1.48 -23.37 -5.36
CA TRP A 339 2.39 -22.23 -5.51
C TRP A 339 2.50 -21.66 -6.91
N TYR A 340 2.35 -22.45 -7.97
CA TYR A 340 2.62 -22.01 -9.34
C TYR A 340 1.89 -20.72 -9.77
N PHE A 341 0.73 -20.45 -9.16
CA PHE A 341 -0.13 -19.30 -9.45
C PHE A 341 0.17 -18.05 -8.61
N LYS A 342 1.03 -18.15 -7.59
CA LYS A 342 1.34 -17.04 -6.69
C LYS A 342 2.27 -16.05 -7.38
N SER A 343 1.68 -15.12 -8.11
CA SER A 343 2.37 -14.06 -8.81
C SER A 343 1.61 -12.75 -8.66
N TYR A 344 1.59 -12.25 -7.43
CA TYR A 344 0.71 -11.16 -7.03
C TYR A 344 1.03 -9.87 -7.77
N MET A 345 -0.01 -9.15 -8.22
CA MET A 345 0.08 -7.78 -8.70
C MET A 345 -0.59 -6.87 -7.67
N ASP A 346 0.15 -6.46 -6.64
CA ASP A 346 -0.45 -5.95 -5.41
C ASP A 346 -1.26 -4.66 -5.62
N ALA A 347 -0.81 -3.77 -6.51
CA ALA A 347 -1.56 -2.55 -6.80
C ALA A 347 -2.80 -2.86 -7.65
N GLY A 348 -2.69 -3.73 -8.65
CA GLY A 348 -3.78 -4.09 -9.56
C GLY A 348 -4.87 -4.98 -8.93
N GLU A 349 -4.46 -5.95 -8.10
CA GLU A 349 -5.34 -7.01 -7.58
C GLU A 349 -5.88 -6.69 -6.18
N TYR A 350 -5.15 -5.91 -5.38
CA TYR A 350 -5.54 -5.57 -3.99
C TYR A 350 -5.60 -4.07 -3.71
N GLY A 351 -4.88 -3.25 -4.48
CA GLY A 351 -4.78 -1.80 -4.29
C GLY A 351 -3.86 -1.44 -3.14
N LEU A 352 -2.74 -0.78 -3.43
CA LEU A 352 -1.77 -0.36 -2.41
C LEU A 352 -2.39 0.63 -1.42
N GLY A 353 -3.30 1.50 -1.88
CA GLY A 353 -3.98 2.45 -1.01
C GLY A 353 -5.06 1.84 -0.14
N MET A 354 -5.84 0.92 -0.71
CA MET A 354 -6.81 0.11 0.05
C MET A 354 -6.11 -0.75 1.12
N SER A 355 -4.91 -1.25 0.81
CA SER A 355 -4.10 -2.05 1.71
C SER A 355 -3.23 -1.21 2.67
N ALA A 356 -3.29 0.12 2.61
CA ALA A 356 -2.55 1.00 3.51
C ALA A 356 -3.24 1.16 4.86
N LEU A 357 -2.65 0.57 5.90
CA LEU A 357 -3.17 0.64 7.25
C LEU A 357 -2.73 1.92 7.98
N PRO A 358 -3.43 2.33 9.06
CA PRO A 358 -3.08 3.54 9.78
C PRO A 358 -1.66 3.45 10.37
N LEU A 359 -0.82 4.43 10.02
CA LEU A 359 0.56 4.49 10.52
C LEU A 359 0.57 4.65 12.05
N VAL A 360 1.40 3.87 12.74
CA VAL A 360 1.56 3.86 14.19
C VAL A 360 2.42 5.04 14.62
N PRO A 361 1.86 6.04 15.33
CA PRO A 361 2.62 7.23 15.68
C PRO A 361 3.82 6.92 16.58
N LEU A 362 4.93 7.62 16.34
CA LEU A 362 6.23 7.46 17.01
C LEU A 362 7.00 6.17 16.67
N ASN A 363 6.37 5.19 16.01
CA ASN A 363 7.04 4.00 15.50
C ASN A 363 7.27 4.13 14.00
N ASP A 364 6.20 4.32 13.23
CA ASP A 364 6.29 4.42 11.77
C ASP A 364 6.67 5.83 11.32
N CYS A 365 6.29 6.84 12.10
CA CYS A 365 6.59 8.24 11.81
C CYS A 365 7.02 8.99 13.08
N PRO A 366 8.05 9.85 12.99
CA PRO A 366 8.63 10.52 14.16
C PRO A 366 7.67 11.53 14.79
N ARG A 367 8.06 12.05 15.95
CA ARG A 367 7.41 13.20 16.58
C ARG A 367 7.32 14.35 15.59
N HIS A 368 6.24 15.13 15.69
CA HIS A 368 5.93 16.23 14.77
C HIS A 368 5.64 15.82 13.31
N SER A 369 5.22 14.58 13.05
CA SER A 369 4.66 14.20 11.74
C SER A 369 3.26 14.79 11.51
N TYR A 370 2.97 15.25 10.30
CA TYR A 370 1.62 15.60 9.85
C TYR A 370 0.97 14.38 9.20
N TYR A 371 -0.23 13.99 9.64
CA TYR A 371 -0.93 12.86 9.08
C TYR A 371 -2.05 13.31 8.13
N MET A 372 -2.21 12.55 7.04
CA MET A 372 -3.26 12.68 6.04
C MET A 372 -4.06 11.39 5.97
N ASP A 373 -5.37 11.54 5.88
CA ASP A 373 -6.31 10.43 5.75
C ASP A 373 -6.58 10.14 4.25
N GLY A 374 -6.86 8.88 3.92
CA GLY A 374 -7.44 8.47 2.64
C GLY A 374 -8.96 8.49 2.69
N ILE A 375 -9.62 8.81 1.57
CA ILE A 375 -11.08 8.74 1.43
C ILE A 375 -11.39 7.88 0.21
N PHE A 376 -12.08 6.76 0.44
CA PHE A 376 -12.35 5.75 -0.57
C PHE A 376 -13.82 5.31 -0.51
N ALA A 377 -14.22 4.38 -1.37
CA ALA A 377 -15.56 3.82 -1.40
C ALA A 377 -15.56 2.34 -0.98
N THR A 378 -16.58 1.94 -0.21
CA THR A 378 -16.90 0.53 0.08
C THR A 378 -17.62 -0.12 -1.11
N PRO A 379 -17.78 -1.45 -1.12
CA PRO A 379 -18.42 -2.16 -2.23
C PRO A 379 -19.88 -1.75 -2.52
N ASP A 380 -20.60 -1.20 -1.53
CA ASP A 380 -21.94 -0.63 -1.68
C ASP A 380 -21.95 0.87 -2.07
N GLY A 381 -20.77 1.40 -2.41
CA GLY A 381 -20.54 2.77 -2.87
C GLY A 381 -20.53 3.83 -1.76
N ASN A 382 -20.55 3.45 -0.48
CA ASN A 382 -20.47 4.41 0.61
C ASN A 382 -19.03 4.90 0.83
N PRO A 383 -18.83 6.18 1.20
CA PRO A 383 -17.51 6.67 1.53
C PRO A 383 -17.01 6.08 2.86
N PHE A 384 -15.73 5.71 2.92
CA PHE A 384 -15.03 5.42 4.17
C PHE A 384 -13.72 6.21 4.25
N VAL A 385 -13.27 6.44 5.49
CA VAL A 385 -12.04 7.17 5.78
C VAL A 385 -10.99 6.18 6.30
N GLN A 386 -9.82 6.19 5.66
CA GLN A 386 -8.63 5.47 6.10
C GLN A 386 -7.74 6.45 6.89
N PRO A 387 -7.77 6.42 8.24
CA PRO A 387 -7.09 7.43 9.04
C PRO A 387 -5.57 7.24 9.00
N ASN A 388 -4.81 8.34 9.10
CA ASN A 388 -3.36 8.32 9.22
C ASN A 388 -2.64 7.49 8.14
N MET A 389 -3.16 7.50 6.91
CA MET A 389 -2.65 6.69 5.80
C MET A 389 -1.28 7.17 5.31
N ILE A 390 -1.07 8.49 5.29
CA ILE A 390 0.19 9.11 4.87
C ILE A 390 0.69 10.00 6.01
N CYS A 391 1.98 9.97 6.29
CA CYS A 391 2.62 10.93 7.19
C CYS A 391 3.70 11.75 6.48
N LEU A 392 3.82 13.02 6.85
CA LEU A 392 4.80 13.96 6.33
C LEU A 392 5.67 14.47 7.48
N PHE A 393 6.99 14.36 7.36
CA PHE A 393 7.91 14.76 8.42
C PHE A 393 9.28 15.21 7.90
N GLU A 394 9.99 16.00 8.70
CA GLU A 394 11.37 16.36 8.43
C GLU A 394 12.30 15.32 9.08
N ARG A 395 13.28 14.83 8.32
CA ARG A 395 14.28 13.88 8.80
C ARG A 395 15.62 14.60 8.96
N TYR A 396 16.22 14.42 10.12
CA TYR A 396 17.59 14.80 10.43
C TYR A 396 18.26 13.66 11.18
N ALA A 397 19.32 13.10 10.61
CA ALA A 397 20.04 11.95 11.16
C ALA A 397 21.53 12.23 11.39
N GLY A 398 21.94 13.50 11.37
CA GLY A 398 23.35 13.90 11.42
C GLY A 398 24.05 13.85 10.05
N ASP A 399 23.30 13.61 8.98
CA ASP A 399 23.79 13.68 7.60
C ASP A 399 24.33 15.08 7.26
N ILE A 400 25.36 15.13 6.43
CA ILE A 400 26.03 16.36 5.99
C ILE A 400 25.55 16.70 4.59
N SER A 401 25.02 17.90 4.40
CA SER A 401 24.61 18.40 3.08
C SER A 401 25.85 18.70 2.24
N TRP A 402 26.79 19.46 2.81
CA TRP A 402 28.14 19.63 2.29
C TRP A 402 29.08 20.05 3.40
N ARG A 403 30.38 19.82 3.21
CA ARG A 403 31.43 20.28 4.11
C ARG A 403 32.73 20.55 3.38
N HIS A 404 33.52 21.48 3.89
CA HIS A 404 34.89 21.70 3.46
C HIS A 404 35.78 22.08 4.65
N SER A 405 37.05 21.71 4.59
CA SER A 405 38.04 22.15 5.56
C SER A 405 39.35 22.40 4.83
N ASP A 406 39.88 23.61 4.95
CA ASP A 406 41.17 24.00 4.37
C ASP A 406 42.20 24.08 5.49
N GLY A 407 43.27 23.30 5.35
CA GLY A 407 44.40 23.29 6.29
C GLY A 407 45.68 23.92 5.72
N LEU A 408 45.64 24.41 4.48
CA LEU A 408 46.79 25.02 3.79
C LEU A 408 46.84 26.53 4.01
N LEU A 409 45.69 27.16 4.25
CA LEU A 409 45.62 28.58 4.57
C LEU A 409 45.99 28.82 6.04
N THR A 410 47.22 29.26 6.28
CA THR A 410 47.77 29.46 7.64
C THR A 410 47.05 30.55 8.43
N ASP A 411 46.49 31.55 7.74
CA ASP A 411 45.86 32.71 8.36
C ASP A 411 44.36 32.51 8.60
N PHE A 412 43.77 31.43 8.06
CA PHE A 412 42.33 31.16 8.11
C PHE A 412 42.06 29.73 8.58
N GLN A 413 41.43 29.57 9.75
CA GLN A 413 40.90 28.28 10.17
C GLN A 413 39.58 27.98 9.45
N ILE A 414 39.65 27.48 8.23
CA ILE A 414 38.46 27.18 7.43
C ILE A 414 37.94 25.79 7.79
N ARG A 415 36.78 25.75 8.46
CA ARG A 415 35.98 24.55 8.67
C ARG A 415 34.50 24.90 8.54
N GLU A 416 33.91 24.49 7.44
CA GLU A 416 32.51 24.78 7.13
C GLU A 416 31.77 23.47 6.87
N ALA A 417 30.60 23.30 7.48
CA ALA A 417 29.74 22.15 7.28
C ALA A 417 28.27 22.56 7.44
N ARG A 418 27.40 22.00 6.61
CA ARG A 418 25.95 22.23 6.71
C ARG A 418 25.20 20.93 6.97
N PRO A 419 24.23 20.93 7.90
CA PRO A 419 23.40 19.75 8.16
C PRO A 419 22.47 19.47 6.97
N LYS A 420 22.21 18.19 6.71
CA LYS A 420 21.19 17.76 5.75
C LYS A 420 19.88 17.49 6.47
N VAL A 421 18.86 18.23 6.10
CA VAL A 421 17.47 18.00 6.51
C VAL A 421 16.67 17.68 5.25
N THR A 422 15.85 16.64 5.30
CA THR A 422 15.02 16.20 4.16
C THR A 422 13.56 16.12 4.57
N LEU A 423 12.65 16.30 3.62
CA LEU A 423 11.21 16.08 3.85
C LEU A 423 10.82 14.70 3.34
N VAL A 424 10.13 13.91 4.15
CA VAL A 424 9.68 12.56 3.80
C VAL A 424 8.16 12.50 3.85
N ALA A 425 7.53 12.10 2.75
CA ALA A 425 6.15 11.63 2.71
C ALA A 425 6.16 10.09 2.71
N ARG A 426 5.57 9.48 3.73
CA ARG A 426 5.58 8.03 3.98
C ARG A 426 4.18 7.44 3.96
N MET A 427 4.06 6.27 3.36
CA MET A 427 2.90 5.37 3.45
C MET A 427 3.41 3.94 3.74
N ALA A 428 2.62 3.14 4.47
CA ALA A 428 2.88 1.71 4.62
C ALA A 428 1.66 0.91 4.13
N ALA A 429 1.86 -0.01 3.18
CA ALA A 429 0.83 -0.90 2.64
C ALA A 429 1.08 -2.33 3.11
N SER A 430 0.07 -2.95 3.72
CA SER A 430 0.11 -4.33 4.22
C SER A 430 -0.72 -5.22 3.30
N VAL A 431 -0.07 -5.89 2.36
CA VAL A 431 -0.74 -6.77 1.38
C VAL A 431 -0.52 -8.21 1.81
N GLY A 432 -1.54 -8.78 2.45
CA GLY A 432 -1.44 -10.12 3.01
C GLY A 432 -0.34 -10.22 4.07
N ASN A 433 0.74 -10.92 3.74
CA ASN A 433 1.85 -11.19 4.65
C ASN A 433 2.95 -10.11 4.62
N TYR A 434 3.03 -9.29 3.57
CA TYR A 434 4.11 -8.30 3.44
C TYR A 434 3.67 -6.89 3.83
N ASP A 435 4.64 -6.13 4.36
CA ASP A 435 4.51 -4.72 4.64
C ASP A 435 5.49 -3.93 3.76
N TYR A 436 4.97 -3.03 2.94
CA TYR A 436 5.73 -2.19 2.02
C TYR A 436 5.71 -0.74 2.49
N ILE A 437 6.88 -0.18 2.78
CA ILE A 437 7.02 1.20 3.25
C ILE A 437 7.52 2.07 2.10
N PHE A 438 6.66 2.94 1.58
CA PHE A 438 6.99 3.86 0.49
C PHE A 438 7.35 5.23 1.06
N ASP A 439 8.60 5.65 0.86
CA ASP A 439 9.10 6.98 1.21
C ASP A 439 9.41 7.79 -0.06
N TRP A 440 8.78 8.95 -0.18
CA TRP A 440 9.20 10.00 -1.11
C TRP A 440 9.94 11.09 -0.34
N GLU A 441 11.23 11.22 -0.61
CA GLU A 441 12.15 12.07 0.12
C GLU A 441 12.65 13.23 -0.76
N PHE A 442 12.36 14.46 -0.34
CA PHE A 442 12.79 15.70 -1.00
C PHE A 442 13.97 16.31 -0.26
N GLN A 443 14.97 16.76 -1.01
CA GLN A 443 16.22 17.31 -0.49
C GLN A 443 16.43 18.74 -0.97
N THR A 444 17.06 19.59 -0.16
CA THR A 444 17.24 21.02 -0.48
C THR A 444 18.18 21.26 -1.65
N ASP A 445 18.98 20.27 -2.03
CA ASP A 445 19.90 20.28 -3.19
C ASP A 445 19.21 19.89 -4.52
N GLY A 446 17.90 19.64 -4.52
CA GLY A 446 17.14 19.34 -5.73
C GLY A 446 16.88 17.84 -5.97
N LEU A 447 17.41 16.95 -5.11
CA LEU A 447 17.17 15.51 -5.25
C LEU A 447 15.80 15.08 -4.72
N ILE A 448 15.18 14.15 -5.46
CA ILE A 448 14.02 13.37 -5.04
C ILE A 448 14.46 11.91 -4.95
N ASN A 449 14.44 11.35 -3.75
CA ASN A 449 14.76 9.95 -3.50
C ASN A 449 13.48 9.18 -3.19
N VAL A 450 13.20 8.13 -3.96
CA VAL A 450 12.10 7.20 -3.67
C VAL A 450 12.69 5.92 -3.08
N LYS A 451 12.20 5.50 -1.91
CA LYS A 451 12.66 4.28 -1.23
C LYS A 451 11.46 3.38 -0.95
N VAL A 452 11.67 2.09 -1.14
CA VAL A 452 10.72 1.05 -0.76
C VAL A 452 11.38 0.16 0.28
N GLY A 453 10.86 0.16 1.50
CA GLY A 453 11.24 -0.77 2.56
C GLY A 453 10.35 -2.00 2.51
N LEU A 454 10.93 -3.18 2.73
CA LEU A 454 10.21 -4.45 2.81
C LEU A 454 10.29 -5.00 4.24
N SER A 455 9.14 -5.36 4.80
CA SER A 455 8.99 -6.00 6.11
C SER A 455 7.81 -6.99 6.06
N GLY A 456 7.35 -7.43 7.22
CA GLY A 456 6.23 -8.35 7.38
C GLY A 456 6.66 -9.78 7.66
N MET A 457 5.85 -10.73 7.21
CA MET A 457 6.03 -12.16 7.41
C MET A 457 6.34 -12.83 6.08
N LEU A 458 7.27 -13.79 6.07
CA LEU A 458 7.48 -14.62 4.88
C LEU A 458 6.22 -15.44 4.58
N MET A 459 5.86 -15.54 3.30
CA MET A 459 4.97 -16.61 2.87
C MET A 459 5.78 -17.90 2.77
N VAL A 460 5.44 -18.87 3.61
CA VAL A 460 6.23 -20.09 3.78
C VAL A 460 5.48 -21.32 3.28
N LYS A 461 6.25 -22.31 2.86
CA LYS A 461 5.79 -23.64 2.43
C LYS A 461 6.02 -24.64 3.55
N GLY A 462 4.96 -25.38 3.90
CA GLY A 462 5.05 -26.52 4.81
C GLY A 462 5.87 -27.64 4.17
N SER A 463 6.64 -28.37 4.97
CA SER A 463 7.45 -29.49 4.46
C SER A 463 7.64 -30.58 5.51
N PRO A 464 7.91 -31.83 5.10
CA PRO A 464 8.24 -32.91 6.03
C PRO A 464 9.67 -32.78 6.61
N TYR A 465 10.45 -31.81 6.16
CA TYR A 465 11.87 -31.67 6.50
C TYR A 465 12.09 -31.05 7.88
N HIS A 466 12.96 -31.67 8.67
CA HIS A 466 13.39 -31.16 9.98
C HIS A 466 14.78 -30.51 9.92
N GLN A 467 15.56 -30.86 8.91
CA GLN A 467 16.88 -30.33 8.61
C GLN A 467 16.98 -30.13 7.10
N ALA A 468 17.84 -29.19 6.66
CA ALA A 468 18.01 -28.90 5.24
C ALA A 468 18.43 -30.19 4.50
N PRO A 469 17.66 -30.68 3.53
CA PRO A 469 18.05 -31.83 2.73
C PRO A 469 19.27 -31.48 1.87
N ASN A 470 20.10 -32.48 1.53
CA ASN A 470 21.33 -32.32 0.73
C ASN A 470 21.07 -32.00 -0.77
N GLN A 471 19.89 -31.51 -1.16
CA GLN A 471 19.48 -31.40 -2.56
C GLN A 471 19.15 -29.97 -3.00
N ASP A 472 19.54 -29.65 -4.25
CA ASP A 472 19.15 -28.45 -5.01
C ASP A 472 17.66 -28.42 -5.42
N ALA A 473 16.85 -29.38 -4.95
CA ALA A 473 15.47 -29.59 -5.36
C ALA A 473 14.44 -28.76 -4.57
N MET A 474 14.87 -27.87 -3.68
CA MET A 474 13.96 -26.99 -2.94
C MET A 474 13.75 -25.68 -3.68
N SER A 475 12.51 -25.19 -3.69
CA SER A 475 12.14 -23.85 -4.15
C SER A 475 12.64 -22.72 -3.24
N GLY A 476 13.39 -23.04 -2.19
CA GLY A 476 14.04 -22.09 -1.29
C GLY A 476 14.68 -22.74 -0.05
N PRO A 477 15.32 -21.94 0.82
CA PRO A 477 15.95 -22.45 2.03
C PRO A 477 14.94 -22.98 3.05
N LEU A 478 15.34 -24.01 3.80
CA LEU A 478 14.65 -24.40 5.02
C LEU A 478 14.97 -23.38 6.12
N ILE A 479 14.00 -22.55 6.48
CA ILE A 479 14.18 -21.43 7.44
C ILE A 479 13.84 -21.82 8.88
N SER A 480 13.08 -22.90 9.06
CA SER A 480 12.74 -23.52 10.35
C SER A 480 12.32 -24.97 10.12
N GLU A 481 12.16 -25.74 11.20
CA GLU A 481 11.59 -27.09 11.15
C GLU A 481 10.25 -27.03 10.40
N ASN A 482 10.11 -27.87 9.37
CA ASN A 482 8.95 -27.97 8.49
C ASN A 482 8.63 -26.73 7.64
N LEU A 483 9.51 -25.72 7.57
CA LEU A 483 9.23 -24.47 6.87
C LEU A 483 10.29 -24.11 5.82
N ILE A 484 9.87 -24.06 4.56
CA ILE A 484 10.66 -23.55 3.45
C ILE A 484 10.25 -22.10 3.20
N GLY A 485 11.23 -21.20 3.19
CA GLY A 485 11.05 -19.83 2.70
C GLY A 485 11.14 -19.84 1.18
N VAL A 486 10.01 -19.84 0.49
CA VAL A 486 9.99 -19.95 -0.97
C VAL A 486 10.64 -18.72 -1.60
N VAL A 487 11.57 -18.93 -2.54
CA VAL A 487 12.23 -17.86 -3.28
C VAL A 487 11.19 -17.13 -4.13
N HIS A 488 11.26 -15.81 -4.10
CA HIS A 488 10.38 -14.92 -4.84
C HIS A 488 11.09 -13.57 -5.04
N ASP A 489 10.60 -12.80 -6.00
CA ASP A 489 11.09 -11.45 -6.28
C ASP A 489 10.08 -10.39 -5.81
N HIS A 490 10.55 -9.16 -5.61
CA HIS A 490 9.72 -7.98 -5.41
C HIS A 490 10.08 -6.95 -6.49
N PHE A 491 9.25 -6.82 -7.52
CA PHE A 491 9.43 -5.84 -8.59
C PHE A 491 8.51 -4.65 -8.38
N VAL A 492 9.06 -3.44 -8.34
CA VAL A 492 8.28 -2.20 -8.23
C VAL A 492 8.45 -1.38 -9.49
N THR A 493 7.34 -0.98 -10.10
CA THR A 493 7.35 -0.09 -11.27
C THR A 493 6.80 1.27 -10.88
N PHE A 494 7.56 2.33 -11.13
CA PHE A 494 7.13 3.71 -10.90
C PHE A 494 6.67 4.37 -12.20
N HIS A 495 5.58 5.11 -12.12
CA HIS A 495 5.20 6.08 -13.15
C HIS A 495 5.74 7.45 -12.73
N LEU A 496 6.62 8.01 -13.56
CA LEU A 496 7.25 9.32 -13.37
C LEU A 496 7.01 10.19 -14.61
N ASP A 497 5.93 10.98 -14.60
CA ASP A 497 5.62 11.97 -15.64
C ASP A 497 6.47 13.22 -15.39
N MET A 498 7.67 13.25 -15.98
CA MET A 498 8.65 14.32 -15.81
C MET A 498 8.30 15.54 -16.66
N ASP A 499 8.38 16.72 -16.05
CA ASP A 499 8.25 18.02 -16.72
C ASP A 499 9.47 18.88 -16.32
N ILE A 500 10.66 18.53 -16.82
CA ILE A 500 11.91 19.25 -16.51
C ILE A 500 11.87 20.64 -17.16
N ASP A 501 11.57 21.66 -16.35
CA ASP A 501 11.36 23.04 -16.78
C ASP A 501 10.28 23.18 -17.87
N GLY A 502 9.27 22.29 -17.81
CA GLY A 502 8.16 22.21 -18.76
C GLY A 502 8.02 20.83 -19.41
N ALA A 503 6.92 20.63 -20.15
CA ALA A 503 6.53 19.31 -20.66
C ALA A 503 7.29 18.83 -21.93
N ASN A 504 8.00 19.71 -22.61
CA ASN A 504 8.74 19.37 -23.83
C ASN A 504 10.15 18.88 -23.47
N ASN A 505 10.26 17.60 -23.08
CA ASN A 505 11.53 16.99 -22.71
C ASN A 505 12.02 15.98 -23.75
N SER A 506 13.28 15.57 -23.62
CA SER A 506 13.88 14.47 -24.39
C SER A 506 14.69 13.59 -23.44
N PHE A 507 14.71 12.28 -23.70
CA PHE A 507 15.57 11.36 -22.97
C PHE A 507 16.94 11.31 -23.66
N VAL A 508 18.00 11.58 -22.89
CA VAL A 508 19.39 11.53 -23.38
C VAL A 508 20.13 10.43 -22.65
N ASN A 509 20.74 9.52 -23.41
CA ASN A 509 21.64 8.50 -22.88
C ASN A 509 23.09 8.93 -23.12
N VAL A 510 23.85 9.15 -22.05
CA VAL A 510 25.26 9.58 -22.10
C VAL A 510 26.17 8.41 -21.73
N ASN A 511 26.92 7.90 -22.71
CA ASN A 511 27.87 6.79 -22.51
C ASN A 511 29.27 7.32 -22.20
N LEU A 512 29.86 6.84 -21.09
CA LEU A 512 31.28 7.05 -20.82
C LEU A 512 32.11 6.10 -21.70
N VAL A 513 32.85 6.66 -22.66
CA VAL A 513 33.73 5.90 -23.55
C VAL A 513 35.18 6.09 -23.16
N LYS A 514 35.97 5.02 -23.21
CA LYS A 514 37.41 5.09 -22.99
C LYS A 514 38.09 5.74 -24.19
N GLU A 515 38.72 6.88 -23.99
CA GLU A 515 39.59 7.50 -24.98
C GLU A 515 41.00 6.87 -24.95
N ARG A 516 41.58 6.61 -26.13
CA ARG A 516 42.97 6.14 -26.26
C ARG A 516 43.82 7.29 -26.78
N SER A 517 44.74 7.78 -25.96
CA SER A 517 45.75 8.76 -26.38
C SER A 517 46.70 8.16 -27.42
N LEU A 518 47.13 8.96 -28.40
CA LEU A 518 48.13 8.53 -29.37
C LEU A 518 49.52 8.40 -28.71
N PRO A 519 50.42 7.55 -29.26
CA PRO A 519 51.79 7.45 -28.76
C PRO A 519 52.49 8.82 -28.80
N GLY A 520 52.91 9.34 -27.64
CA GLY A 520 53.56 10.64 -27.51
C GLY A 520 52.66 11.77 -26.99
N GLU A 521 51.35 11.56 -26.90
CA GLU A 521 50.45 12.46 -26.19
C GLU A 521 50.48 12.16 -24.70
N SER A 522 50.70 13.18 -23.86
CA SER A 522 50.45 13.02 -22.43
C SER A 522 48.98 12.68 -22.24
N LEU A 523 48.65 11.80 -21.28
CA LEU A 523 47.28 11.48 -20.83
C LEU A 523 46.50 12.72 -20.29
N GLY A 524 47.02 13.93 -20.48
CA GLY A 524 46.50 15.18 -19.97
C GLY A 524 45.48 15.80 -20.92
N ARG A 525 44.21 15.71 -20.50
CA ARG A 525 43.02 16.44 -20.96
C ARG A 525 42.38 15.93 -22.25
N ALA A 526 41.35 15.11 -22.07
CA ALA A 526 40.16 15.18 -22.93
C ALA A 526 39.68 16.64 -22.91
N THR A 527 39.68 17.31 -24.06
CA THR A 527 39.10 18.64 -24.26
C THR A 527 37.59 18.58 -24.32
#